data_AF-A0A926C0H2-F1
#
_entry.id   AF-A0A926C0H2-F1
#
_cell.length_a   1.000
_cell.length_b   1.000
_cell.length_c   1.000
_cell.angle_alpha   90.00
_cell.angle_beta   90.00
_cell.angle_gamma   90.00
#
_symmetry.space_group_name_H-M   'P 1'
#
loop_
_entity.id
_entity.type
_entity.pdbx_description
1 polymer ?
#
loop_
_entity_poly.entity_id
_entity_poly.type
_entity_poly.pdbx_seq_one_letter_code
_entity_poly.pdbx_strand_id
1 'polypeptide(L)'
;MESNSAVTVCITDPIPSPPGDCTVIQHRALQNEVTNKCKNGSRSCRGLTDCAVMLQNIQKNWDCAVARETVANTCFRGGDPGHRTAITEALNAAAYCEQRYQQLCRSRTQPQPAPQPVPESDSEFMRRMAELTGLTGTALLIYIIISEGSRLFPPRNLIPIP
;
A
#
# COMPACT_ATOMS: atom_id res chain seq x y z
N MET A 1 44.87 -48.78 13.70
CA MET A 1 43.48 -49.07 13.32
C MET A 1 42.62 -48.05 14.03
N GLU A 2 42.19 -47.01 13.32
CA GLU A 2 41.00 -46.23 13.65
C GLU A 2 40.66 -45.44 12.39
N SER A 3 39.72 -46.01 11.65
CA SER A 3 39.07 -45.42 10.49
C SER A 3 37.94 -44.56 11.04
N ASN A 4 38.02 -43.24 10.90
CA ASN A 4 36.86 -42.37 11.12
C ASN A 4 36.53 -41.68 9.80
N SER A 5 35.51 -42.26 9.18
CA SER A 5 34.89 -41.91 7.92
C SER A 5 34.50 -40.43 7.90
N ALA A 6 35.14 -39.66 7.02
CA ALA A 6 34.69 -38.32 6.68
C ALA A 6 33.35 -38.44 5.96
N VAL A 7 32.27 -38.13 6.68
CA VAL A 7 30.93 -37.97 6.09
C VAL A 7 31.01 -36.81 5.11
N THR A 8 31.18 -37.14 3.83
CA THR A 8 31.02 -36.22 2.72
C THR A 8 29.53 -35.97 2.56
N VAL A 9 29.04 -34.90 3.17
CA VAL A 9 27.72 -34.34 2.86
C VAL A 9 27.85 -33.61 1.52
N CYS A 10 27.27 -34.18 0.48
CA CYS A 10 27.05 -33.48 -0.79
C CYS A 10 25.97 -32.43 -0.55
N ILE A 11 26.36 -31.18 -0.26
CA ILE A 11 25.40 -30.07 -0.18
C ILE A 11 24.96 -29.74 -1.62
N THR A 12 23.81 -30.28 -2.03
CA THR A 12 23.17 -30.01 -3.34
C THR A 12 22.24 -28.81 -3.33
N ASP A 13 22.50 -27.80 -2.49
CA ASP A 13 21.79 -26.53 -2.55
C ASP A 13 22.79 -25.38 -2.73
N PRO A 14 22.82 -24.71 -3.90
CA PRO A 14 23.54 -23.46 -4.05
C PRO A 14 22.80 -22.39 -3.25
N ILE A 15 23.32 -22.05 -2.07
CA ILE A 15 22.98 -20.80 -1.39
C ILE A 15 23.42 -19.66 -2.31
N PRO A 16 22.53 -18.76 -2.78
CA PRO A 16 22.96 -17.55 -3.45
C PRO A 16 23.56 -16.62 -2.39
N SER A 17 24.82 -16.88 -2.05
CA SER A 17 25.68 -15.85 -1.47
C SER A 17 25.71 -14.68 -2.46
N PRO A 18 25.76 -13.42 -2.00
CA PRO A 18 25.81 -12.27 -2.89
C PRO A 18 26.87 -12.50 -3.96
N PRO A 19 26.55 -12.31 -5.25
CA PRO A 19 25.51 -11.40 -5.79
C PRO A 19 24.14 -12.03 -6.15
N GLY A 20 23.83 -13.27 -5.77
CA GLY A 20 22.63 -13.94 -6.28
C GLY A 20 22.74 -14.24 -7.78
N ASP A 21 21.68 -13.97 -8.56
CA ASP A 21 21.64 -14.14 -10.02
C ASP A 21 22.40 -13.03 -10.78
N CYS A 22 22.80 -11.94 -10.09
CA CYS A 22 23.52 -10.83 -10.70
C CYS A 22 25.01 -11.13 -10.86
N THR A 23 25.69 -10.42 -11.75
CA THR A 23 27.16 -10.35 -11.70
C THR A 23 27.61 -9.49 -10.51
N VAL A 24 28.87 -9.63 -10.08
CA VAL A 24 29.45 -8.80 -9.01
C VAL A 24 29.36 -7.30 -9.34
N ILE A 25 29.61 -6.94 -10.60
CA ILE A 25 29.57 -5.55 -11.07
C ILE A 25 28.13 -5.01 -11.05
N GLN A 26 27.17 -5.78 -11.55
CA GLN A 26 25.76 -5.41 -11.54
C GLN A 26 25.23 -5.25 -10.12
N HIS A 27 25.51 -6.22 -9.25
CA HIS A 27 25.11 -6.15 -7.84
C HIS A 27 25.75 -4.93 -7.15
N ARG A 28 27.03 -4.65 -7.39
CA ARG A 28 27.69 -3.44 -6.87
C ARG A 28 27.00 -2.15 -7.35
N ALA A 29 26.65 -2.06 -8.64
CA ALA A 29 25.97 -0.88 -9.18
C ALA A 29 24.61 -0.66 -8.51
N LEU A 30 23.81 -1.71 -8.33
CA LEU A 30 22.52 -1.63 -7.66
C LEU A 30 22.66 -1.29 -6.15
N GLN A 31 23.69 -1.82 -5.48
CA GLN A 31 23.97 -1.48 -4.08
C GLN A 31 24.49 -0.04 -3.90
N ASN A 32 25.18 0.51 -4.91
CA ASN A 32 25.54 1.93 -4.92
C ASN A 32 24.28 2.80 -5.03
N GLU A 33 23.30 2.40 -5.84
CA GLU A 33 22.03 3.12 -5.92
C GLU A 33 21.26 3.08 -4.60
N VAL A 34 21.19 1.90 -3.96
CA VAL A 34 20.66 1.77 -2.60
C VAL A 34 21.39 2.70 -1.63
N THR A 35 22.72 2.78 -1.72
CA THR A 35 23.51 3.68 -0.86
C THR A 35 23.14 5.14 -1.10
N ASN A 36 23.08 5.56 -2.36
CA ASN A 36 22.74 6.92 -2.76
C ASN A 36 21.32 7.32 -2.30
N LYS A 37 20.33 6.42 -2.45
CA LYS A 37 18.93 6.70 -2.09
C LYS A 37 18.62 6.53 -0.61
N CYS A 38 19.20 5.53 0.05
CA CYS A 38 18.85 5.18 1.42
C CYS A 38 19.75 5.82 2.48
N LYS A 39 21.00 6.15 2.15
CA LYS A 39 21.99 6.62 3.13
C LYS A 39 22.40 8.08 2.96
N ASN A 40 22.07 8.72 1.83
CA ASN A 40 22.41 10.13 1.63
C ASN A 40 21.39 11.05 2.33
N GLY A 41 21.78 11.55 3.50
CA GLY A 41 20.98 12.48 4.30
C GLY A 41 19.87 11.81 5.12
N SER A 42 19.15 12.63 5.89
CA SER A 42 18.05 12.14 6.73
C SER A 42 16.82 11.80 5.89
N ARG A 43 16.19 10.68 6.23
CA ARG A 43 14.85 10.25 5.76
C ARG A 43 13.81 10.21 6.89
N SER A 44 14.23 10.54 8.11
CA SER A 44 13.34 10.51 9.27
C SER A 44 12.41 11.71 9.24
N CYS A 45 11.15 11.50 9.60
CA CYS A 45 10.19 12.59 9.85
C CYS A 45 9.92 12.83 11.34
N ARG A 46 10.65 12.13 12.22
CA ARG A 46 10.51 12.30 13.66
C ARG A 46 10.98 13.71 14.05
N GLY A 47 10.13 14.45 14.75
CA GLY A 47 10.46 15.79 15.25
C GLY A 47 10.43 16.90 14.20
N LEU A 48 10.16 16.60 12.92
CA LEU A 48 10.03 17.63 11.89
C LEU A 48 8.72 18.42 12.06
N THR A 49 8.76 19.72 11.81
CA THR A 49 7.57 20.59 11.74
C THR A 49 7.39 21.22 10.36
N ASP A 50 8.45 21.24 9.55
CA ASP A 50 8.44 21.74 8.18
C ASP A 50 7.80 20.70 7.23
N CYS A 51 6.70 21.10 6.61
CA CYS A 51 5.91 20.29 5.70
C CYS A 51 6.62 19.98 4.38
N ALA A 52 7.43 20.90 3.86
CA ALA A 52 8.19 20.68 2.63
C ALA A 52 9.29 19.63 2.86
N VAL A 53 9.97 19.68 4.00
CA VAL A 53 10.98 18.69 4.37
C VAL A 53 10.35 17.31 4.59
N MET A 54 9.14 17.23 5.17
CA MET A 54 8.42 15.96 5.28
C MET A 54 8.12 15.34 3.90
N LEU A 55 7.61 16.13 2.94
CA LEU A 55 7.36 15.64 1.58
C LEU A 55 8.63 15.13 0.90
N GLN A 56 9.75 15.83 1.08
CA GLN A 56 11.05 15.36 0.59
C GLN A 56 11.47 14.03 1.23
N ASN A 57 11.26 13.87 2.53
CA ASN A 57 11.64 12.64 3.24
C ASN A 57 10.69 11.48 2.94
N ILE A 58 9.42 11.73 2.65
CA ILE A 58 8.49 10.75 2.08
C ILE A 58 9.07 10.22 0.76
N GLN A 59 9.42 11.13 -0.16
CA GLN A 59 10.00 10.72 -1.45
C GLN A 59 11.30 9.94 -1.30
N LYS A 60 12.22 10.35 -0.42
CA LYS A 60 13.46 9.61 -0.19
C LYS A 60 13.23 8.19 0.37
N ASN A 61 12.21 8.00 1.21
CA ASN A 61 11.86 6.67 1.70
C ASN A 61 11.26 5.79 0.59
N TRP A 62 10.41 6.36 -0.27
CA TRP A 62 9.90 5.68 -1.47
C TRP A 62 11.04 5.28 -2.42
N ASP A 63 11.95 6.22 -2.75
CA ASP A 63 13.13 5.94 -3.57
C ASP A 63 14.00 4.82 -2.98
N CYS A 64 14.18 4.83 -1.65
CA CYS A 64 14.93 3.78 -0.96
C CYS A 64 14.24 2.41 -1.07
N ALA A 65 12.92 2.35 -0.90
CA ALA A 65 12.15 1.12 -1.05
C ALA A 65 12.26 0.56 -2.47
N VAL A 66 12.11 1.42 -3.50
CA VAL A 66 12.24 1.04 -4.91
C VAL A 66 13.66 0.53 -5.23
N ALA A 67 14.71 1.18 -4.72
CA ALA A 67 16.08 0.70 -4.92
C ALA A 67 16.30 -0.69 -4.28
N ARG A 68 15.74 -0.93 -3.09
CA ARG A 68 15.80 -2.23 -2.42
C ARG A 68 15.03 -3.31 -3.18
N GLU A 69 13.84 -2.97 -3.67
CA GLU A 69 13.03 -3.85 -4.50
C GLU A 69 13.72 -4.18 -5.82
N THR A 70 14.39 -3.21 -6.44
CA THR A 70 15.15 -3.42 -7.67
C THR A 70 16.25 -4.46 -7.45
N VAL A 71 17.02 -4.38 -6.36
CA VAL A 71 18.02 -5.41 -6.01
C VAL A 71 17.35 -6.78 -5.81
N ALA A 72 16.28 -6.82 -5.02
CA ALA A 72 15.56 -8.04 -4.67
C ALA A 72 15.02 -8.77 -5.91
N ASN A 73 14.37 -8.04 -6.81
CA ASN A 73 13.77 -8.58 -8.02
C ASN A 73 14.84 -8.95 -9.06
N THR A 74 15.87 -8.12 -9.21
CA THR A 74 16.89 -8.33 -10.25
C THR A 74 17.87 -9.45 -9.89
N CYS A 75 18.29 -9.52 -8.64
CA CYS A 75 19.37 -10.42 -8.22
C CYS A 75 18.87 -11.63 -7.41
N PHE A 76 17.64 -11.61 -6.89
CA PHE A 76 17.19 -12.60 -5.91
C PHE A 76 15.75 -13.12 -6.16
N ARG A 77 15.26 -13.06 -7.41
CA ARG A 77 13.93 -13.59 -7.83
C ARG A 77 12.76 -13.16 -6.93
N GLY A 78 12.75 -11.91 -6.46
CA GLY A 78 11.73 -11.39 -5.53
C GLY A 78 12.24 -11.13 -4.11
N GLY A 79 13.50 -11.47 -3.83
CA GLY A 79 14.16 -11.20 -2.57
C GLY A 79 14.00 -12.32 -1.54
N ASP A 80 15.09 -12.59 -0.81
CA ASP A 80 15.06 -13.40 0.40
C ASP A 80 14.35 -12.64 1.57
N PRO A 81 14.17 -13.27 2.75
CA PRO A 81 13.55 -12.60 3.90
C PRO A 81 14.22 -11.28 4.31
N GLY A 82 15.54 -11.17 4.18
CA GLY A 82 16.28 -9.94 4.49
C GLY A 82 15.96 -8.81 3.52
N HIS A 83 15.94 -9.11 2.21
CA HIS A 83 15.52 -8.15 1.19
C HIS A 83 14.08 -7.65 1.40
N ARG A 84 13.15 -8.59 1.63
CA ARG A 84 11.74 -8.25 1.87
C ARG A 84 11.54 -7.41 3.14
N THR A 85 12.30 -7.71 4.19
CA THR A 85 12.31 -6.92 5.42
C THR A 85 12.81 -5.50 5.15
N ALA A 86 13.93 -5.34 4.44
CA ALA A 86 14.48 -4.03 4.13
C ALA A 86 13.54 -3.16 3.27
N ILE A 87 12.80 -3.77 2.32
CA ILE A 87 11.77 -3.07 1.54
C ILE A 87 10.64 -2.62 2.47
N THR A 88 10.13 -3.54 3.30
CA THR A 88 9.04 -3.26 4.23
C THR A 88 9.40 -2.15 5.23
N GLU A 89 10.62 -2.15 5.77
CA GLU A 89 11.11 -1.10 6.66
C GLU A 89 11.15 0.27 5.98
N ALA A 90 11.59 0.34 4.72
CA ALA A 90 11.60 1.58 3.95
C ALA A 90 10.18 2.09 3.67
N LEU A 91 9.24 1.20 3.33
CA LEU A 91 7.82 1.53 3.13
C LEU A 91 7.17 2.01 4.44
N ASN A 92 7.44 1.33 5.55
CA ASN A 92 6.95 1.73 6.87
C ASN A 92 7.48 3.12 7.28
N ALA A 93 8.72 3.44 6.92
CA ALA A 93 9.28 4.77 7.13
C ALA A 93 8.58 5.85 6.27
N ALA A 94 8.26 5.54 5.02
CA ALA A 94 7.47 6.42 4.15
C ALA A 94 6.06 6.65 4.74
N ALA A 95 5.36 5.57 5.10
CA ALA A 95 4.02 5.64 5.69
C ALA A 95 4.00 6.43 7.02
N TYR A 96 5.01 6.26 7.86
CA TYR A 96 5.17 7.07 9.08
C TYR A 96 5.30 8.56 8.77
N CYS A 97 6.11 8.90 7.78
CA CYS A 97 6.26 10.28 7.33
C CYS A 97 4.94 10.85 6.76
N GLU A 98 4.22 10.08 5.95
CA GLU A 98 2.92 10.46 5.40
C GLU A 98 1.91 10.72 6.52
N GLN A 99 1.82 9.83 7.50
CA GLN A 99 0.92 9.99 8.65
C GLN A 99 1.20 11.31 9.38
N ARG A 100 2.48 11.62 9.63
CA ARG A 100 2.87 12.88 10.26
C ARG A 100 2.53 14.10 9.41
N TYR A 101 2.73 14.02 8.10
CA TYR A 101 2.36 15.08 7.18
C TYR A 101 0.85 15.35 7.22
N GLN A 102 0.01 14.31 7.24
CA GLN A 102 -1.44 14.49 7.38
C GLN A 102 -1.79 15.22 8.69
N GLN A 103 -1.18 14.80 9.79
CA GLN A 103 -1.46 15.33 11.13
C GLN A 103 -0.98 16.76 11.38
N LEU A 104 0.09 17.21 10.71
CA LEU A 104 0.71 18.50 10.99
C LEU A 104 0.57 19.50 9.85
N CYS A 105 0.37 19.03 8.62
CA CYS A 105 0.36 19.86 7.43
C CYS A 105 -1.04 19.93 6.81
N ARG A 106 -1.72 18.79 6.62
CA ARG A 106 -3.09 18.79 6.07
C ARG A 106 -4.13 19.25 7.08
N SER A 107 -4.08 18.78 8.32
CA SER A 107 -4.98 19.21 9.40
C SER A 107 -4.93 20.72 9.66
N ARG A 108 -3.76 21.35 9.47
CA ARG A 108 -3.59 22.81 9.58
C ARG A 108 -4.11 23.58 8.37
N THR A 109 -4.24 22.91 7.21
CA THR A 109 -4.58 23.57 5.94
C THR A 109 -5.99 23.26 5.45
N GLN A 110 -6.72 22.33 6.07
CA GLN A 110 -8.11 22.07 5.69
C GLN A 110 -9.08 22.93 6.51
N PRO A 111 -9.83 23.84 5.88
CA PRO A 111 -11.14 24.22 6.39
C PRO A 111 -11.98 22.94 6.47
N GLN A 112 -12.67 22.77 7.59
CA GLN A 112 -13.64 21.69 7.77
C GLN A 112 -14.57 21.66 6.55
N PRO A 113 -14.86 20.48 5.94
CA PRO A 113 -15.86 20.41 4.89
C PRO A 113 -17.13 21.05 5.45
N ALA A 114 -17.60 22.12 4.82
CA ALA A 114 -18.82 22.78 5.24
C ALA A 114 -19.91 21.71 5.38
N PRO A 115 -20.76 21.76 6.42
CA PRO A 115 -21.91 20.88 6.52
C PRO A 115 -22.61 20.88 5.17
N GLN A 116 -22.64 19.73 4.50
CA GLN A 116 -23.36 19.65 3.23
C GLN A 116 -24.82 19.99 3.56
N PRO A 117 -25.47 20.90 2.83
CA PRO A 117 -26.89 21.12 3.00
C PRO A 117 -27.58 19.77 2.76
N VAL A 118 -28.15 19.23 3.83
CA VAL A 118 -28.98 18.03 3.75
C VAL A 118 -30.11 18.39 2.79
N PRO A 119 -30.36 17.64 1.71
CA PRO A 119 -31.43 17.98 0.78
C PRO A 119 -32.73 18.11 1.55
N GLU A 120 -33.27 19.33 1.56
CA GLU A 120 -34.54 19.65 2.19
C GLU A 120 -35.62 18.88 1.45
N SER A 121 -36.39 18.05 2.18
CA SER A 121 -37.39 17.19 1.57
C SER A 121 -38.60 18.04 1.15
N ASP A 122 -38.62 18.49 -0.10
CA ASP A 122 -39.72 19.28 -0.63
C ASP A 122 -41.03 18.48 -0.63
N SER A 123 -42.00 18.95 0.14
CA SER A 123 -43.31 18.29 0.30
C SER A 123 -44.09 18.19 -1.01
N GLU A 124 -43.91 19.14 -1.93
CA GLU A 124 -44.52 19.11 -3.26
C GLU A 124 -43.95 17.97 -4.12
N PHE A 125 -42.64 17.75 -4.04
CA PHE A 125 -41.96 16.67 -4.76
C PHE A 125 -42.44 15.30 -4.27
N MET A 126 -42.49 15.10 -2.95
CA MET A 126 -43.02 13.87 -2.36
C MET A 126 -44.48 13.62 -2.73
N ARG A 127 -45.28 14.69 -2.82
CA ARG A 127 -46.70 14.62 -3.19
C ARG A 127 -46.89 14.24 -4.66
N ARG A 128 -46.12 14.81 -5.58
CA ARG A 128 -46.17 14.45 -7.01
C ARG A 128 -45.72 13.02 -7.25
N MET A 129 -44.68 12.57 -6.55
CA MET A 129 -44.23 11.18 -6.64
C MET A 129 -45.25 10.21 -6.06
N ALA A 130 -45.92 10.57 -4.96
CA ALA A 130 -47.01 9.77 -4.39
C ALA A 130 -48.25 9.71 -5.30
N GLU A 131 -48.59 10.80 -5.98
CA GLU A 131 -49.71 10.85 -6.92
C GLU A 131 -49.42 10.02 -8.18
N LEU A 132 -48.17 10.02 -8.66
CA LEU A 132 -47.74 9.24 -9.82
C LEU A 132 -47.55 7.74 -9.53
N THR A 133 -47.08 7.39 -8.33
CA THR A 133 -46.80 5.98 -7.97
C THR A 133 -47.87 5.33 -7.11
N GLY A 134 -48.80 6.11 -6.55
CA GLY A 134 -49.77 5.65 -5.56
C GLY A 134 -49.14 5.28 -4.20
N LEU A 135 -47.84 5.53 -4.01
CA LEU A 135 -47.05 5.09 -2.86
C LEU A 135 -46.36 6.30 -2.20
N THR A 136 -46.72 6.62 -0.95
CA THR A 136 -46.04 7.66 -0.16
C THR A 136 -44.92 7.08 0.69
N GLY A 137 -43.74 7.71 0.73
CA GLY A 137 -42.72 7.46 1.75
C GLY A 137 -41.89 6.18 1.56
N THR A 138 -41.76 5.38 2.62
CA THR A 138 -40.91 4.17 2.66
C THR A 138 -41.27 3.14 1.59
N ALA A 139 -42.53 3.09 1.16
CA ALA A 139 -42.98 2.18 0.12
C ALA A 139 -42.39 2.52 -1.26
N LEU A 140 -42.19 3.81 -1.58
CA LEU A 140 -41.49 4.24 -2.80
C LEU A 140 -40.00 3.86 -2.74
N LEU A 141 -39.39 4.05 -1.56
CA LEU A 141 -37.99 3.71 -1.33
C LEU A 141 -37.74 2.20 -1.47
N ILE A 142 -38.63 1.39 -0.89
CA ILE A 142 -38.62 -0.07 -1.04
C ILE A 142 -38.89 -0.48 -2.49
N TYR A 143 -39.85 0.16 -3.17
CA TYR A 143 -40.13 -0.10 -4.59
C TYR A 143 -38.91 0.17 -5.45
N ILE A 144 -38.23 1.31 -5.29
CA ILE A 144 -37.00 1.64 -6.02
C ILE A 144 -35.88 0.63 -5.70
N ILE A 145 -35.71 0.24 -4.43
CA ILE A 145 -34.71 -0.78 -4.05
C ILE A 145 -35.02 -2.14 -4.68
N ILE A 146 -36.28 -2.55 -4.79
CA ILE A 146 -36.64 -3.85 -5.38
C ILE A 146 -36.61 -3.78 -6.91
N SER A 147 -37.07 -2.68 -7.51
CA SER A 147 -37.17 -2.49 -8.96
C SER A 147 -35.82 -2.19 -9.61
N GLU A 148 -34.91 -1.49 -8.93
CA GLU A 148 -33.58 -1.12 -9.45
C GLU A 148 -32.42 -1.85 -8.74
N GLY A 149 -32.61 -2.30 -7.49
CA GLY A 149 -31.53 -2.78 -6.61
C GLY A 149 -31.03 -4.21 -6.85
N SER A 150 -31.44 -4.87 -7.95
CA SER A 150 -30.81 -6.13 -8.38
C SER A 150 -29.48 -5.91 -9.14
N ARG A 151 -29.12 -4.66 -9.46
CA ARG A 151 -27.92 -4.34 -10.24
C ARG A 151 -26.68 -4.03 -9.40
N LEU A 152 -26.81 -3.89 -8.07
CA LEU A 152 -25.71 -3.43 -7.21
C LEU A 152 -24.90 -4.54 -6.53
N PHE A 153 -25.26 -5.81 -6.71
CA PHE A 153 -24.45 -6.93 -6.22
C PHE A 153 -24.47 -8.10 -7.23
N PRO A 154 -23.38 -8.33 -8.00
CA PRO A 154 -23.24 -9.62 -8.64
C PRO A 154 -23.12 -10.69 -7.53
N PRO A 155 -23.94 -11.74 -7.53
CA PRO A 155 -23.76 -12.85 -6.59
C PRO A 155 -22.40 -13.47 -6.85
N ARG A 156 -21.44 -13.22 -5.95
CA ARG A 156 -20.15 -13.91 -5.99
C ARG A 156 -20.39 -15.37 -5.63
N ASN A 157 -20.34 -16.21 -6.66
CA ASN A 157 -19.77 -17.56 -6.63
C ASN A 157 -20.25 -18.48 -5.48
N LEU A 158 -21.50 -18.94 -5.55
CA LEU A 158 -22.03 -20.06 -4.74
C LEU A 158 -21.70 -21.43 -5.39
N ILE A 159 -20.44 -21.66 -5.77
CA ILE A 159 -19.97 -23.00 -6.15
C ILE A 159 -19.25 -23.59 -4.95
N PRO A 160 -19.85 -24.54 -4.21
CA PRO A 160 -19.07 -25.37 -3.31
C PRO A 160 -18.14 -26.26 -4.12
N ILE A 161 -16.85 -26.24 -3.79
CA ILE A 161 -15.85 -27.14 -4.37
C ILE A 161 -16.04 -28.50 -3.70
N PRO A 162 -16.27 -29.59 -4.46
CA PRO A 162 -16.39 -30.95 -3.92
C PRO A 162 -15.05 -31.49 -3.39
#